data_AF-A0A2D3UY46-F1
#
_entry.id   AF-A0A2D3UY46-F1
#
_cell.length_a   1.000
_cell.length_b   1.000
_cell.length_c   1.000
_cell.angle_alpha   90.00
_cell.angle_beta   90.00
_cell.angle_gamma   90.00
#
_symmetry.space_group_name_H-M   'P 1'
#
loop_
_entity.id
_entity.type
_entity.pdbx_description
1 polymer ?
#
loop_
_entity_poly.entity_id
_entity_poly.type
_entity_poly.pdbx_seq_one_letter_code
_entity_poly.pdbx_strand_id
1 'polypeptide(L)'
;MAATIAAAAVAGTAAAAAYLDAKYHIRSDLSKGSLDNAAIEAQKFIAQKEAENELTLYHDVANWAKQDIPNHLFLEYQGRSWTYKQFYQDLQRVGNWLRNDLGVRRDEMVALSGPNSAEYILLWFAIDGIGANQSFVNHNLTDKALTHSIKLCEPRVVVADRETAERLEPCKDELSQAGIKIIYYDEDLFATFRDDTPIPKSLTTGKTSADVKSLM
;
A
#
# COMPACT_ATOMS: atom_id res chain seq x y z
N MET A 1 52.77 33.68 20.82
CA MET A 1 52.40 34.23 19.50
C MET A 1 52.27 33.15 18.42
N ALA A 2 53.28 32.30 18.20
CA ALA A 2 53.22 31.23 17.18
C ALA A 2 52.09 30.20 17.38
N ALA A 3 51.86 29.76 18.62
CA ALA A 3 50.77 28.81 18.94
C ALA A 3 49.37 29.37 18.66
N THR A 4 49.18 30.69 18.84
CA THR A 4 47.90 31.37 18.63
C THR A 4 47.56 31.53 17.16
N ILE A 5 48.58 31.76 16.32
CA ILE A 5 48.46 31.83 14.85
C ILE A 5 48.14 30.44 14.28
N ALA A 6 48.80 29.39 14.79
CA ALA A 6 48.53 28.01 14.38
C ALA A 6 47.09 27.57 14.73
N ALA A 7 46.61 27.90 15.95
CA ALA A 7 45.24 27.59 16.35
C ALA A 7 44.18 28.33 15.51
N ALA A 8 44.41 29.60 15.18
CA ALA A 8 43.51 30.37 14.32
C ALA A 8 43.46 29.83 12.88
N ALA A 9 44.60 29.39 12.32
CA ALA A 9 44.66 28.78 10.99
C ALA A 9 43.92 27.43 10.93
N VAL A 10 44.01 26.61 11.98
CA VAL A 10 43.30 25.33 12.08
C VAL A 10 41.78 25.54 12.25
N ALA A 11 41.37 26.50 13.08
CA ALA A 11 39.95 26.83 13.24
C ALA A 11 39.33 27.40 11.95
N GLY A 12 40.05 28.25 11.23
CA GLY A 12 39.60 28.83 9.96
C GLY A 12 39.45 27.79 8.85
N THR A 13 40.38 26.83 8.75
CA THR A 13 40.28 25.74 7.77
C THR A 13 39.16 24.75 8.08
N ALA A 14 38.94 24.41 9.36
CA ALA A 14 37.83 23.56 9.78
C ALA A 14 36.46 24.22 9.52
N ALA A 15 36.32 25.52 9.81
CA ALA A 15 35.08 26.26 9.54
C ALA A 15 34.77 26.37 8.04
N ALA A 16 35.79 26.62 7.21
CA ALA A 16 35.62 26.65 5.76
C ALA A 16 35.23 25.27 5.21
N ALA A 17 35.85 24.19 5.70
CA ALA A 17 35.50 22.82 5.31
C ALA A 17 34.06 22.47 5.72
N ALA A 18 33.64 22.82 6.94
CA ALA A 18 32.27 22.60 7.41
C ALA A 18 31.24 23.41 6.60
N TYR A 19 31.57 24.65 6.22
CA TYR A 19 30.72 25.48 5.37
C TYR A 19 30.57 24.90 3.96
N LEU A 20 31.66 24.43 3.36
CA LEU A 20 31.62 23.80 2.04
C LEU A 20 30.86 22.47 2.08
N ASP A 21 31.05 21.66 3.11
CA ASP A 21 30.30 20.42 3.31
C ASP A 21 28.79 20.68 3.49
N ALA A 22 28.42 21.70 4.28
CA ALA A 22 27.03 22.09 4.49
C ALA A 22 26.37 22.68 3.23
N LYS A 23 27.12 23.46 2.44
CA LYS A 23 26.62 24.11 1.23
C LYS A 23 26.47 23.15 0.04
N TYR A 24 27.40 22.21 -0.10
CA TYR A 24 27.48 21.32 -1.26
C TYR A 24 27.14 19.87 -0.90
N HIS A 25 26.74 19.59 0.35
CA HIS A 25 26.35 18.26 0.82
C HIS A 25 27.37 17.15 0.54
N ILE A 26 28.67 17.49 0.48
CA ILE A 26 29.75 16.62 -0.02
C ILE A 26 29.80 15.29 0.73
N ARG A 27 29.78 15.30 2.06
CA ARG A 27 29.76 14.08 2.87
C ARG A 27 28.46 13.31 2.73
N SER A 28 27.31 13.99 2.61
CA SER A 28 26.02 13.33 2.36
C SER A 28 26.09 12.54 1.04
N ASP A 29 26.58 13.18 -0.01
CA ASP A 29 26.65 12.59 -1.35
C ASP A 29 27.67 11.44 -1.41
N LEU A 30 28.81 11.57 -0.72
CA LEU A 30 29.77 10.48 -0.56
C LEU A 30 29.23 9.32 0.30
N SER A 31 28.47 9.63 1.37
CA SER A 31 27.93 8.63 2.30
C SER A 31 26.75 7.84 1.72
N LYS A 32 25.98 8.44 0.81
CA LYS A 32 24.86 7.81 0.11
C LYS A 32 25.32 6.81 -0.96
N GLY A 33 26.61 6.79 -1.30
CA GLY A 33 27.18 5.93 -2.35
C GLY A 33 26.70 6.33 -3.75
N SER A 34 27.02 5.51 -4.76
CA SER A 34 26.42 5.68 -6.10
C SER A 34 24.93 5.36 -6.06
N LEU A 35 24.14 5.93 -6.99
CA LEU A 35 22.78 5.45 -7.28
C LEU A 35 22.76 3.92 -7.51
N ASP A 36 23.86 3.37 -8.03
CA ASP A 36 24.05 1.93 -8.22
C ASP A 36 24.02 1.15 -6.90
N ASN A 37 24.59 1.71 -5.82
CA ASN A 37 24.58 1.05 -4.51
C ASN A 37 23.17 1.03 -3.92
N ALA A 38 22.43 2.13 -4.04
CA ALA A 38 21.03 2.18 -3.60
C ALA A 38 20.15 1.20 -4.39
N ALA A 39 20.37 1.08 -5.70
CA ALA A 39 19.68 0.10 -6.53
C ALA A 39 20.01 -1.35 -6.16
N ILE A 40 21.29 -1.64 -5.86
CA ILE A 40 21.73 -2.96 -5.39
C ILE A 40 21.08 -3.31 -4.04
N GLU A 41 21.06 -2.38 -3.09
CA GLU A 41 20.44 -2.63 -1.79
C GLU A 41 18.92 -2.80 -1.91
N ALA A 42 18.25 -2.01 -2.75
CA ALA A 42 16.83 -2.20 -3.05
C ALA A 42 16.54 -3.58 -3.69
N GLN A 43 17.40 -4.03 -4.61
CA GLN A 43 17.27 -5.37 -5.21
C GLN A 43 17.46 -6.48 -4.17
N LYS A 44 18.45 -6.36 -3.27
CA LYS A 44 18.64 -7.32 -2.17
C LYS A 44 17.43 -7.36 -1.24
N PHE A 45 16.90 -6.20 -0.87
CA PHE A 45 15.70 -6.10 -0.03
C PHE A 45 14.50 -6.79 -0.68
N ILE A 46 14.23 -6.52 -1.96
CA ILE A 46 13.14 -7.16 -2.70
C ILE A 46 13.37 -8.68 -2.80
N ALA A 47 14.57 -9.12 -3.14
CA ALA A 47 14.90 -10.55 -3.23
C ALA A 47 14.73 -11.28 -1.90
N GLN A 48 15.07 -10.62 -0.79
CA GLN A 48 14.84 -11.15 0.56
C GLN A 48 13.33 -11.30 0.83
N LYS A 49 12.54 -10.26 0.58
CA LYS A 49 11.08 -10.29 0.78
C LYS A 49 10.41 -11.35 -0.10
N GLU A 50 10.90 -11.54 -1.32
CA GLU A 50 10.46 -12.61 -2.23
C GLU A 50 10.75 -13.99 -1.64
N ALA A 51 11.96 -14.22 -1.14
CA ALA A 51 12.33 -15.47 -0.48
C ALA A 51 11.51 -15.75 0.80
N GLU A 52 11.14 -14.71 1.53
CA GLU A 52 10.31 -14.78 2.74
C GLU A 52 8.80 -14.94 2.42
N ASN A 53 8.38 -14.77 1.16
CA ASN A 53 6.98 -14.67 0.73
C ASN A 53 6.23 -13.50 1.39
N GLU A 54 6.93 -12.40 1.62
CA GLU A 54 6.45 -11.21 2.33
C GLU A 54 6.57 -9.95 1.46
N LEU A 55 6.29 -10.07 0.16
CA LEU A 55 6.46 -8.99 -0.84
C LEU A 55 5.37 -7.91 -0.83
N THR A 56 4.36 -8.06 0.00
CA THR A 56 3.11 -7.32 -0.16
C THR A 56 2.85 -6.39 1.02
N LEU A 57 2.06 -5.33 0.82
CA LEU A 57 1.81 -4.31 1.85
C LEU A 57 1.12 -4.89 3.09
N TYR A 58 0.29 -5.93 2.89
CA TYR A 58 -0.26 -6.73 3.98
C TYR A 58 0.84 -7.26 4.92
N HIS A 59 1.96 -7.72 4.38
CA HIS A 59 3.06 -8.28 5.19
C HIS A 59 3.83 -7.20 5.94
N ASP A 60 3.98 -6.02 5.36
CA ASP A 60 4.60 -4.89 6.06
C ASP A 60 3.77 -4.48 7.28
N VAL A 61 2.45 -4.36 7.12
CA VAL A 61 1.53 -4.14 8.25
C VAL A 61 1.62 -5.28 9.26
N ALA A 62 1.59 -6.54 8.81
CA ALA A 62 1.68 -7.70 9.69
C ALA A 62 2.98 -7.70 10.51
N ASN A 63 4.09 -7.31 9.92
CA ASN A 63 5.39 -7.26 10.58
C ASN A 63 5.46 -6.14 11.61
N TRP A 64 4.93 -4.96 11.30
CA TRP A 64 4.81 -3.88 12.27
C TRP A 64 3.82 -4.20 13.39
N ALA A 65 2.73 -4.93 13.10
CA ALA A 65 1.76 -5.35 14.10
C ALA A 65 2.34 -6.34 15.14
N LYS A 66 3.35 -7.15 14.75
CA LYS A 66 4.05 -8.07 15.66
C LYS A 66 5.02 -7.35 16.61
N GLN A 67 5.42 -6.13 16.29
CA GLN A 67 6.36 -5.37 17.13
C GLN A 67 5.70 -4.99 18.45
N ASP A 68 6.47 -5.00 19.53
CA ASP A 68 6.00 -4.57 20.84
C ASP A 68 6.17 -3.06 21.03
N ILE A 69 5.50 -2.30 20.17
CA ILE A 69 5.46 -0.84 20.22
C ILE A 69 4.04 -0.43 20.68
N PRO A 70 3.88 0.05 21.92
CA PRO A 70 2.58 0.50 22.42
C PRO A 70 2.02 1.63 21.56
N ASN A 71 0.74 1.56 21.20
CA ASN A 71 0.04 2.58 20.44
C ASN A 71 0.76 3.02 19.15
N HIS A 72 1.40 2.07 18.45
CA HIS A 72 2.09 2.36 17.19
C HIS A 72 1.08 2.76 16.10
N LEU A 73 0.86 4.06 15.96
CA LEU A 73 -0.09 4.65 15.04
C LEU A 73 0.28 4.30 13.59
N PHE A 74 -0.70 3.83 12.83
CA PHE A 74 -0.57 3.52 11.41
C PHE A 74 -1.37 4.51 10.56
N LEU A 75 -2.66 4.69 10.88
CA LEU A 75 -3.58 5.51 10.09
C LEU A 75 -4.40 6.41 10.99
N GLU A 76 -4.58 7.66 10.58
CA GLU A 76 -5.55 8.59 11.15
C GLU A 76 -6.39 9.16 10.01
N TYR A 77 -7.71 9.08 10.14
CA TYR A 77 -8.65 9.54 9.11
C TYR A 77 -9.95 10.01 9.74
N GLN A 78 -10.34 11.26 9.46
CA GLN A 78 -11.58 11.88 9.95
C GLN A 78 -11.86 11.66 11.46
N GLY A 79 -10.83 11.78 12.30
CA GLY A 79 -10.96 11.62 13.76
C GLY A 79 -10.98 10.17 14.26
N ARG A 80 -10.93 9.18 13.37
CA ARG A 80 -10.68 7.77 13.69
C ARG A 80 -9.18 7.48 13.55
N SER A 81 -8.66 6.58 14.38
CA SER A 81 -7.25 6.18 14.33
C SER A 81 -7.09 4.67 14.52
N TRP A 82 -6.07 4.14 13.85
CA TRP A 82 -5.70 2.74 13.91
C TRP A 82 -4.23 2.61 14.26
N THR A 83 -3.94 1.79 15.26
CA THR A 83 -2.60 1.23 15.43
C THR A 83 -2.34 0.15 14.38
N TYR A 84 -1.08 -0.18 14.12
CA TYR A 84 -0.74 -1.32 13.25
C TYR A 84 -1.44 -2.63 13.67
N LYS A 85 -1.56 -2.88 14.99
CA LYS A 85 -2.24 -4.07 15.53
C LYS A 85 -3.74 -4.07 15.18
N GLN A 86 -4.42 -2.95 15.37
CA GLN A 86 -5.85 -2.81 15.03
C GLN A 86 -6.08 -2.89 13.53
N PHE A 87 -5.28 -2.18 12.74
CA PHE A 87 -5.39 -2.20 11.29
C PHE A 87 -5.18 -3.63 10.76
N TYR A 88 -4.17 -4.34 11.26
CA TYR A 88 -3.92 -5.73 10.89
C TYR A 88 -5.11 -6.66 11.24
N GLN A 89 -5.75 -6.48 12.39
CA GLN A 89 -6.95 -7.24 12.75
C GLN A 89 -8.12 -6.97 11.79
N ASP A 90 -8.31 -5.70 11.39
CA ASP A 90 -9.35 -5.34 10.42
C ASP A 90 -9.05 -5.88 9.02
N LEU A 91 -7.78 -5.97 8.62
CA LEU A 91 -7.39 -6.65 7.37
C LEU A 91 -7.83 -8.12 7.36
N GLN A 92 -7.77 -8.82 8.50
CA GLN A 92 -8.28 -10.20 8.57
C GLN A 92 -9.77 -10.27 8.25
N ARG A 93 -10.55 -9.35 8.84
CA ARG A 93 -12.00 -9.26 8.65
C ARG A 93 -12.37 -8.96 7.21
N VAL A 94 -11.74 -7.95 6.62
CA VAL A 94 -12.00 -7.55 5.22
C VAL A 94 -11.55 -8.65 4.26
N GLY A 95 -10.38 -9.28 4.49
CA GLY A 95 -9.91 -10.37 3.64
C GLY A 95 -10.78 -11.62 3.72
N ASN A 96 -11.30 -11.96 4.90
CA ASN A 96 -12.25 -13.07 5.05
C ASN A 96 -13.58 -12.76 4.35
N TRP A 97 -14.08 -11.53 4.44
CA TRP A 97 -15.26 -11.10 3.66
C TRP A 97 -15.03 -11.21 2.14
N LEU A 98 -13.90 -10.70 1.64
CA LEU A 98 -13.54 -10.80 0.23
C LEU A 98 -13.52 -12.25 -0.26
N ARG A 99 -12.95 -13.17 0.53
CA ARG A 99 -12.80 -14.59 0.16
C ARG A 99 -14.08 -15.40 0.34
N ASN A 100 -14.71 -15.29 1.50
CA ASN A 100 -15.80 -16.16 1.89
C ASN A 100 -17.14 -15.68 1.33
N ASP A 101 -17.38 -14.36 1.33
CA ASP A 101 -18.67 -13.79 0.97
C ASP A 101 -18.68 -13.33 -0.50
N LEU A 102 -17.59 -12.72 -0.97
CA LEU A 102 -17.46 -12.30 -2.37
C LEU A 102 -16.80 -13.35 -3.28
N GLY A 103 -16.22 -14.41 -2.70
CA GLY A 103 -15.60 -15.50 -3.45
C GLY A 103 -14.33 -15.11 -4.19
N VAL A 104 -13.66 -14.02 -3.80
CA VAL A 104 -12.43 -13.55 -4.44
C VAL A 104 -11.32 -14.60 -4.24
N ARG A 105 -10.68 -14.97 -5.34
CA ARG A 105 -9.59 -15.96 -5.35
C ARG A 105 -8.24 -15.31 -5.54
N ARG A 106 -7.20 -16.07 -5.21
CA ARG A 106 -5.81 -15.70 -5.51
C ARG A 106 -5.66 -15.40 -7.01
N ASP A 107 -4.85 -14.40 -7.32
CA ASP A 107 -4.49 -13.93 -8.67
C ASP A 107 -5.70 -13.39 -9.49
N GLU A 108 -6.86 -13.25 -8.86
CA GLU A 108 -8.05 -12.63 -9.45
C GLU A 108 -7.98 -11.10 -9.36
N MET A 109 -8.51 -10.40 -10.36
CA MET A 109 -8.60 -8.94 -10.35
C MET A 109 -9.87 -8.44 -9.65
N VAL A 110 -9.70 -7.47 -8.74
CA VAL A 110 -10.77 -6.74 -8.06
C VAL A 110 -10.63 -5.25 -8.39
N ALA A 111 -11.65 -4.64 -8.96
CA ALA A 111 -11.65 -3.21 -9.23
C ALA A 111 -12.07 -2.43 -7.98
N LEU A 112 -11.29 -1.42 -7.59
CA LEU A 112 -11.58 -0.52 -6.47
C LEU A 112 -11.95 0.86 -7.01
N SER A 113 -13.12 1.36 -6.63
CA SER A 113 -13.60 2.70 -7.00
C SER A 113 -14.09 3.44 -5.77
N GLY A 114 -13.52 4.58 -5.45
CA GLY A 114 -13.97 5.38 -4.31
C GLY A 114 -13.02 6.52 -4.00
N PRO A 115 -13.46 7.49 -3.19
CA PRO A 115 -12.60 8.54 -2.67
C PRO A 115 -11.60 7.95 -1.66
N ASN A 116 -10.67 8.79 -1.20
CA ASN A 116 -9.77 8.42 -0.10
C ASN A 116 -10.58 8.20 1.18
N SER A 117 -10.56 6.98 1.71
CA SER A 117 -11.16 6.59 3.00
C SER A 117 -10.29 5.54 3.71
N ALA A 118 -10.54 5.31 5.00
CA ALA A 118 -9.86 4.25 5.74
C ALA A 118 -10.22 2.87 5.17
N GLU A 119 -11.48 2.70 4.78
CA GLU A 119 -12.05 1.52 4.16
C GLU A 119 -11.39 1.23 2.80
N TYR A 120 -11.07 2.26 2.01
CA TYR A 120 -10.32 2.11 0.75
C TYR A 120 -8.94 1.50 0.98
N ILE A 121 -8.20 1.97 1.99
CA ILE A 121 -6.87 1.44 2.31
C ILE A 121 -6.97 0.02 2.88
N LEU A 122 -7.98 -0.25 3.73
CA LEU A 122 -8.27 -1.61 4.21
C LEU A 122 -8.56 -2.57 3.06
N LEU A 123 -9.37 -2.18 2.07
CA LEU A 123 -9.66 -3.00 0.89
C LEU A 123 -8.41 -3.31 0.10
N TRP A 124 -7.62 -2.27 -0.22
CA TRP A 124 -6.40 -2.43 -0.97
C TRP A 124 -5.47 -3.44 -0.29
N PHE A 125 -5.18 -3.26 0.99
CA PHE A 125 -4.22 -4.10 1.70
C PHE A 125 -4.79 -5.50 1.96
N ALA A 126 -6.11 -5.64 2.12
CA ALA A 126 -6.75 -6.94 2.30
C ALA A 126 -6.78 -7.76 0.99
N ILE A 127 -7.06 -7.12 -0.17
CA ILE A 127 -6.99 -7.76 -1.50
C ILE A 127 -5.60 -8.34 -1.72
N ASP A 128 -4.59 -7.54 -1.42
CA ASP A 128 -3.20 -7.93 -1.50
C ASP A 128 -2.87 -9.10 -0.54
N GLY A 129 -3.36 -9.03 0.71
CA GLY A 129 -3.18 -10.08 1.72
C GLY A 129 -3.83 -11.42 1.39
N ILE A 130 -4.93 -11.42 0.61
CA ILE A 130 -5.56 -12.65 0.12
C ILE A 130 -4.96 -13.16 -1.20
N GLY A 131 -3.92 -12.48 -1.69
CA GLY A 131 -3.19 -12.83 -2.90
C GLY A 131 -3.90 -12.49 -4.21
N ALA A 132 -4.99 -11.71 -4.15
CA ALA A 132 -5.65 -11.14 -5.33
C ALA A 132 -4.92 -9.88 -5.82
N ASN A 133 -5.38 -9.31 -6.92
CA ASN A 133 -4.83 -8.08 -7.51
C ASN A 133 -5.90 -6.99 -7.54
N GLN A 134 -5.50 -5.75 -7.30
CA GLN A 134 -6.38 -4.58 -7.35
C GLN A 134 -6.19 -3.79 -8.64
N SER A 135 -7.30 -3.32 -9.21
CA SER A 135 -7.32 -2.31 -10.26
C SER A 135 -7.94 -1.03 -9.70
N PHE A 136 -7.16 0.05 -9.66
CA PHE A 136 -7.62 1.34 -9.15
C PHE A 136 -8.39 2.09 -10.24
N VAL A 137 -9.69 2.22 -10.03
CA VAL A 137 -10.59 2.92 -10.95
C VAL A 137 -10.75 4.36 -10.48
N ASN A 138 -10.51 5.31 -11.38
CA ASN A 138 -10.75 6.72 -11.08
C ASN A 138 -12.25 6.97 -10.89
N HIS A 139 -12.64 7.21 -9.65
CA HIS A 139 -14.02 7.43 -9.22
C HIS A 139 -14.66 8.74 -9.73
N ASN A 140 -13.92 9.56 -10.48
CA ASN A 140 -14.42 10.76 -11.15
C ASN A 140 -14.85 10.48 -12.61
N LEU A 141 -14.55 9.30 -13.16
CA LEU A 141 -15.03 8.89 -14.48
C LEU A 141 -16.53 8.56 -14.43
N THR A 142 -17.20 8.76 -15.58
CA THR A 142 -18.61 8.41 -15.75
C THR A 142 -18.82 7.68 -17.08
N ASP A 143 -20.01 7.08 -17.22
CA ASP A 143 -20.52 6.52 -18.47
C ASP A 143 -19.53 5.58 -19.17
N LYS A 144 -19.35 5.74 -20.48
CA LYS A 144 -18.49 4.88 -21.31
C LYS A 144 -17.03 4.88 -20.88
N ALA A 145 -16.51 6.00 -20.38
CA ALA A 145 -15.12 6.06 -19.92
C ALA A 145 -14.92 5.19 -18.68
N LEU A 146 -15.86 5.25 -17.74
CA LEU A 146 -15.86 4.41 -16.55
C LEU A 146 -16.02 2.92 -16.92
N THR A 147 -17.02 2.58 -17.74
CA THR A 147 -17.24 1.19 -18.14
C THR A 147 -16.04 0.61 -18.89
N HIS A 148 -15.44 1.38 -19.80
CA HIS A 148 -14.25 0.95 -20.52
C HIS A 148 -13.07 0.71 -19.58
N SER A 149 -12.82 1.65 -18.66
CA SER A 149 -11.74 1.53 -17.68
C SER A 149 -11.88 0.30 -16.79
N ILE A 150 -13.10 0.01 -16.32
CA ILE A 150 -13.37 -1.17 -15.49
C ILE A 150 -13.12 -2.45 -16.29
N LYS A 151 -13.67 -2.53 -17.52
CA LYS A 151 -13.57 -3.73 -18.35
C LYS A 151 -12.14 -4.05 -18.79
N LEU A 152 -11.28 -3.04 -18.92
CA LEU A 152 -9.89 -3.21 -19.36
C LEU A 152 -9.09 -4.16 -18.45
N CYS A 153 -9.38 -4.16 -17.15
CA CYS A 153 -8.69 -5.01 -16.18
C CYS A 153 -9.39 -6.36 -15.95
N GLU A 154 -10.50 -6.62 -16.65
CA GLU A 154 -11.29 -7.86 -16.54
C GLU A 154 -11.63 -8.29 -15.09
N PRO A 155 -12.05 -7.38 -14.19
CA PRO A 155 -12.39 -7.74 -12.82
C PRO A 155 -13.68 -8.55 -12.78
N ARG A 156 -13.79 -9.54 -11.88
CA ARG A 156 -15.09 -10.18 -11.60
C ARG A 156 -15.96 -9.31 -10.69
N VAL A 157 -15.33 -8.54 -9.81
CA VAL A 157 -16.01 -7.70 -8.82
C VAL A 157 -15.44 -6.29 -8.84
N VAL A 158 -16.34 -5.31 -8.83
CA VAL A 158 -16.03 -3.91 -8.54
C VAL A 158 -16.50 -3.64 -7.11
N VAL A 159 -15.57 -3.32 -6.22
CA VAL A 159 -15.88 -2.86 -4.86
C VAL A 159 -15.82 -1.34 -4.86
N ALA A 160 -16.98 -0.72 -4.73
CA ALA A 160 -17.17 0.71 -4.92
C ALA A 160 -17.67 1.41 -3.66
N ASP A 161 -17.21 2.62 -3.41
CA ASP A 161 -17.71 3.42 -2.29
C ASP A 161 -19.15 3.85 -2.56
N ARG A 162 -20.03 3.67 -1.56
CA ARG A 162 -21.45 4.01 -1.67
C ARG A 162 -21.68 5.49 -2.02
N GLU A 163 -20.82 6.41 -1.57
CA GLU A 163 -20.92 7.84 -1.89
C GLU A 163 -20.82 8.10 -3.40
N THR A 164 -20.15 7.22 -4.13
CA THR A 164 -19.94 7.34 -5.58
C THR A 164 -20.88 6.45 -6.41
N ALA A 165 -21.86 5.81 -5.76
CA ALA A 165 -22.76 4.85 -6.41
C ALA A 165 -23.49 5.43 -7.63
N GLU A 166 -23.91 6.70 -7.56
CA GLU A 166 -24.60 7.40 -8.64
C GLU A 166 -23.82 7.41 -9.97
N ARG A 167 -22.48 7.34 -9.92
CA ARG A 167 -21.63 7.33 -11.12
C ARG A 167 -21.56 5.94 -11.77
N LEU A 168 -21.77 4.90 -10.97
CA LEU A 168 -21.72 3.49 -11.38
C LEU A 168 -23.10 2.95 -11.79
N GLU A 169 -24.19 3.50 -11.25
CA GLU A 169 -25.55 3.07 -11.60
C GLU A 169 -25.83 3.12 -13.12
N PRO A 170 -25.42 4.16 -13.88
CA PRO A 170 -25.59 4.16 -15.34
C PRO A 170 -24.83 3.03 -16.06
N CYS A 171 -23.74 2.53 -15.47
CA CYS A 171 -22.88 1.50 -16.04
C CYS A 171 -23.31 0.07 -15.63
N LYS A 172 -24.22 -0.06 -14.65
CA LYS A 172 -24.55 -1.31 -13.97
C LYS A 172 -25.03 -2.42 -14.89
N ASP A 173 -25.93 -2.12 -15.81
CA ASP A 173 -26.47 -3.12 -16.74
C ASP A 173 -25.37 -3.62 -17.68
N GLU A 174 -24.54 -2.72 -18.19
CA GLU A 174 -23.45 -3.04 -19.11
C GLU A 174 -22.34 -3.86 -18.43
N LEU A 175 -22.04 -3.56 -17.17
CA LEU A 175 -21.10 -4.30 -16.34
C LEU A 175 -21.65 -5.68 -15.95
N SER A 176 -22.94 -5.75 -15.59
CA SER A 176 -23.60 -7.02 -15.28
C SER A 176 -23.67 -7.95 -16.49
N GLN A 177 -23.91 -7.42 -17.70
CA GLN A 177 -23.86 -8.20 -18.95
C GLN A 177 -22.46 -8.75 -19.24
N ALA A 178 -21.41 -8.05 -18.79
CA ALA A 178 -20.04 -8.52 -18.86
C ALA A 178 -19.66 -9.49 -17.71
N GLY A 179 -20.61 -9.88 -16.85
CA GLY A 179 -20.36 -10.77 -15.71
C GLY A 179 -19.67 -10.09 -14.52
N ILE A 180 -19.60 -8.76 -14.51
CA ILE A 180 -18.93 -7.98 -13.47
C ILE A 180 -19.97 -7.58 -12.41
N LYS A 181 -19.74 -7.96 -11.15
CA LYS A 181 -20.64 -7.62 -10.03
C LYS A 181 -20.17 -6.35 -9.33
N ILE A 182 -21.07 -5.40 -9.13
CA ILE A 182 -20.79 -4.20 -8.32
C ILE A 182 -21.20 -4.48 -6.87
N ILE A 183 -20.31 -4.19 -5.93
CA ILE A 183 -20.53 -4.27 -4.49
C ILE A 183 -20.25 -2.90 -3.91
N TYR A 184 -21.21 -2.34 -3.18
CA TYR A 184 -21.02 -1.06 -2.51
C TYR A 184 -20.56 -1.26 -1.07
N TYR A 185 -19.51 -0.56 -0.67
CA TYR A 185 -19.03 -0.50 0.70
C TYR A 185 -19.21 0.89 1.31
N ASP A 186 -19.22 0.90 2.63
CA ASP A 186 -19.25 2.06 3.51
C ASP A 186 -18.69 1.62 4.88
N GLU A 187 -18.55 2.58 5.79
CA GLU A 187 -18.11 2.32 7.16
C GLU A 187 -19.03 1.32 7.90
N ASP A 188 -20.35 1.43 7.71
CA ASP A 188 -21.35 0.59 8.39
C ASP A 188 -21.21 -0.88 8.01
N LEU A 189 -20.99 -1.18 6.72
CA LEU A 189 -20.75 -2.52 6.21
C LEU A 189 -19.50 -3.12 6.87
N PHE A 190 -18.42 -2.36 6.94
CA PHE A 190 -17.16 -2.83 7.51
C PHE A 190 -17.30 -3.11 9.00
N ALA A 191 -18.06 -2.28 9.70
CA ALA A 191 -18.42 -2.47 11.10
C ALA A 191 -19.26 -3.73 11.34
N THR A 192 -19.81 -4.40 10.31
CA THR A 192 -20.51 -5.69 10.48
C THR A 192 -19.57 -6.90 10.50
N PHE A 193 -18.34 -6.78 9.98
CA PHE A 193 -17.45 -7.94 9.85
C PHE A 193 -16.94 -8.40 11.23
N ARG A 194 -16.94 -9.72 11.43
CA ARG A 194 -16.56 -10.35 12.72
C ARG A 194 -15.47 -11.41 12.59
N ASP A 195 -15.35 -12.03 11.42
CA ASP A 195 -14.38 -13.10 11.19
C ASP A 195 -12.96 -12.55 11.08
N ASP A 196 -12.23 -12.55 12.20
CA ASP A 196 -10.82 -12.15 12.28
C ASP A 196 -9.85 -13.33 12.15
N THR A 197 -10.31 -14.47 11.61
CA THR A 197 -9.45 -15.63 11.37
C THR A 197 -8.22 -15.22 10.54
N PRO A 198 -6.99 -15.54 10.99
CA PRO A 198 -5.78 -15.18 10.26
C PRO A 198 -5.80 -15.70 8.82
N ILE A 199 -5.52 -14.81 7.87
CA ILE A 199 -5.49 -15.11 6.44
C ILE A 199 -4.30 -16.05 6.19
N PRO A 200 -4.51 -17.22 5.57
CA PRO A 200 -3.44 -18.19 5.36
C PRO A 200 -2.29 -17.65 4.50
N LYS A 201 -1.04 -17.83 4.96
CA LYS A 201 0.17 -17.46 4.19
C LYS A 201 0.27 -18.14 2.82
N SER A 202 -0.37 -19.29 2.63
CA SER A 202 -0.40 -19.99 1.34
C SER A 202 -1.03 -19.13 0.22
N LEU A 203 -1.85 -18.14 0.57
CA LEU A 203 -2.50 -17.26 -0.40
C LEU A 203 -1.54 -16.27 -1.06
N THR A 204 -0.44 -15.92 -0.40
CA THR A 204 0.59 -15.00 -0.93
C THR A 204 1.91 -15.71 -1.28
N THR A 205 2.05 -16.99 -0.93
CA THR A 205 3.25 -17.80 -1.22
C THR A 205 3.53 -17.90 -2.71
N GLY A 206 4.80 -17.75 -3.11
CA GLY A 206 5.25 -17.84 -4.50
C GLY A 206 4.95 -16.62 -5.36
N LYS A 207 4.43 -15.52 -4.78
CA LYS A 207 4.43 -14.23 -5.48
C LYS A 207 5.86 -13.79 -5.72
N THR A 208 6.11 -13.22 -6.89
CA THR A 208 7.41 -12.69 -7.31
C THR A 208 7.37 -11.17 -7.34
N SER A 209 8.54 -10.55 -7.38
CA SER A 209 8.68 -9.11 -7.57
C SER A 209 8.03 -8.60 -8.88
N ALA A 210 7.86 -9.45 -9.89
CA ALA A 210 7.16 -9.10 -11.12
C ALA A 210 5.64 -8.98 -10.90
N ASP A 211 5.07 -9.80 -10.02
CA ASP A 211 3.64 -9.81 -9.74
C ASP A 211 3.22 -8.54 -8.98
N VAL A 212 4.04 -8.11 -8.01
CA VAL A 212 3.78 -6.91 -7.20
C VAL A 212 4.19 -5.61 -7.88
N LYS A 213 5.06 -5.65 -8.89
CA LYS A 213 5.44 -4.46 -9.70
C LYS A 213 4.27 -3.87 -10.47
N SER A 214 3.24 -4.64 -10.75
CA SER A 214 2.02 -4.14 -11.38
C SER A 214 1.12 -3.34 -10.42
N LEU A 215 1.44 -3.38 -9.11
CA LEU A 215 0.64 -2.83 -8.02
C LEU A 215 1.25 -1.56 -7.38
N MET A 216 2.47 -1.15 -7.77
CA MET A 216 3.20 0.02 -7.27
C MET A 216 3.45 1.07 -8.36
#